data_AF-A0A0N4X8N6-F1
#
_entry.id   AF-A0A0N4X8N6-F1
#
_cell.length_a   1.000
_cell.length_b   1.000
_cell.length_c   1.000
_cell.angle_alpha   90.00
_cell.angle_beta   90.00
_cell.angle_gamma   90.00
#
_symmetry.space_group_name_H-M   'P 1'
#
loop_
_entity.id
_entity.type
_entity.pdbx_description
1 polymer ?
#
loop_
_entity_poly.entity_id
_entity_poly.type
_entity_poly.pdbx_seq_one_letter_code
_entity_poly.pdbx_strand_id
1 'polypeptide(L)'
;MIPAYLKVVRSAIEQHSKNRSVFYNRDLIDEKTENISGKFGVVYTILGVDCDKLNEFIMSAKGLSTFIRQVAVTCGGKTAVLPLPN
;
A
#
# COMPACT_ATOMS: atom_id res chain seq x y z
N MET A 1 15.36 -12.82 5.55
CA MET A 1 15.12 -11.95 6.72
C MET A 1 14.33 -10.74 6.22
N ILE A 2 13.13 -10.48 6.75
CA ILE A 2 12.30 -9.35 6.30
C ILE A 2 12.84 -8.06 6.95
N PRO A 3 13.28 -7.05 6.18
CA PRO A 3 13.77 -5.79 6.72
C PRO A 3 12.83 -5.13 7.75
N ALA A 4 13.39 -4.52 8.80
CA ALA A 4 12.60 -3.91 9.88
C ALA A 4 11.62 -2.84 9.38
N TYR A 5 12.01 -2.05 8.37
CA TYR A 5 11.14 -1.03 7.79
C TYR A 5 9.90 -1.62 7.09
N LEU A 6 9.97 -2.85 6.54
CA LEU A 6 8.81 -3.53 5.97
C LEU A 6 7.79 -3.91 7.03
N LYS A 7 8.26 -4.31 8.22
CA LYS A 7 7.37 -4.59 9.34
C LYS A 7 6.61 -3.33 9.77
N VAL A 8 7.27 -2.18 9.77
CA VAL A 8 6.64 -0.88 10.08
C VAL A 8 5.60 -0.51 9.03
N VAL A 9 5.96 -0.59 7.74
CA VAL A 9 5.02 -0.29 6.64
C VAL A 9 3.83 -1.26 6.68
N ARG A 10 4.08 -2.57 6.82
CA ARG A 10 3.02 -3.58 6.96
C ARG A 10 2.11 -3.29 8.15
N SER A 11 2.67 -3.01 9.32
CA SER A 11 1.88 -2.72 10.52
C SER A 11 1.01 -1.47 10.34
N ALA A 12 1.52 -0.43 9.67
CA ALA A 12 0.75 0.76 9.37
C ALA A 12 -0.42 0.48 8.41
N ILE A 13 -0.19 -0.32 7.37
CA ILE A 13 -1.23 -0.75 6.42
C ILE A 13 -2.29 -1.63 7.12
N GLU A 14 -1.87 -2.61 7.92
CA GLU A 14 -2.77 -3.49 8.67
C GLU A 14 -3.65 -2.70 9.66
N GLN A 15 -3.05 -1.78 10.41
CA GLN A 15 -3.77 -0.93 11.37
C GLN A 15 -4.77 -0.02 10.65
N HIS A 16 -4.38 0.56 9.52
CA HIS A 16 -5.26 1.40 8.71
C HIS A 16 -6.44 0.62 8.13
N SER A 17 -6.21 -0.62 7.68
CA SER A 17 -7.26 -1.47 7.11
C SER A 17 -8.28 -1.91 8.16
N LYS A 18 -7.81 -2.24 9.38
CA LYS A 18 -8.68 -2.53 10.51
C LYS A 18 -9.58 -1.34 10.86
N ASN A 19 -9.02 -0.13 10.88
CA ASN A 19 -9.78 1.09 11.21
C ASN A 19 -10.84 1.44 10.16
N ARG A 20 -10.65 1.06 8.89
CA ARG A 20 -11.56 1.40 7.79
C ARG A 20 -12.51 0.27 7.40
N SER A 21 -12.47 -0.87 8.10
CA SER A 21 -13.23 -2.09 7.73
C SER A 21 -13.04 -2.51 6.26
N VAL A 22 -11.87 -2.19 5.69
CA VAL A 22 -11.50 -2.64 4.35
C VAL A 22 -11.03 -4.08 4.48
N PHE A 23 -11.56 -4.95 3.62
CA PHE A 23 -11.33 -6.40 3.66
C PHE A 23 -9.84 -6.70 3.47
N TYR A 24 -9.11 -6.84 4.59
CA TYR A 24 -7.71 -7.20 4.60
C TYR A 24 -7.59 -8.72 4.65
N ASN A 25 -7.77 -9.38 3.51
CA ASN A 25 -7.46 -10.80 3.42
C ASN A 25 -6.01 -10.97 2.95
N ARG A 26 -5.14 -11.40 3.86
CA ARG A 26 -3.73 -11.60 3.59
C ARG A 26 -3.46 -12.63 2.49
N ASP A 27 -4.35 -13.61 2.34
CA ASP A 27 -4.23 -14.64 1.29
C ASP A 27 -4.49 -14.08 -0.11
N LEU A 28 -5.11 -12.90 -0.20
CA LEU A 28 -5.37 -12.19 -1.45
C LEU A 28 -4.33 -11.08 -1.71
N ILE A 29 -3.28 -11.00 -0.89
CA ILE A 29 -2.24 -9.98 -0.98
C ILE A 29 -0.91 -10.65 -1.30
N ASP A 30 -0.42 -10.46 -2.52
CA ASP A 30 0.96 -10.78 -2.90
C ASP A 30 1.85 -9.57 -2.60
N GLU A 31 2.75 -9.70 -1.63
CA GLU A 31 3.71 -8.66 -1.24
C GLU A 31 5.08 -8.97 -1.85
N LYS A 32 5.59 -8.06 -2.68
CA LYS A 32 6.92 -8.14 -3.28
C LYS A 32 7.74 -6.91 -2.98
N THR A 33 9.03 -7.12 -2.74
CA THR A 33 9.98 -6.04 -2.55
C THR A 33 10.75 -5.83 -3.85
N GLU A 34 10.72 -4.61 -4.37
CA GLU A 34 11.40 -4.28 -5.61
C GLU A 34 12.23 -3.01 -5.46
N ASN A 35 13.30 -2.91 -6.24
CA ASN A 35 14.03 -1.66 -6.37
C ASN A 35 13.35 -0.80 -7.43
N ILE A 36 12.68 0.26 -7.00
CA ILE A 36 11.99 1.19 -7.87
C ILE A 36 12.84 2.45 -7.98
N SER A 37 13.50 2.62 -9.13
CA SER A 37 14.33 3.80 -9.44
C SER A 37 15.42 4.10 -8.41
N GLY A 38 16.12 3.07 -7.93
CA GLY A 38 17.18 3.18 -6.93
C GLY A 38 16.67 3.29 -5.49
N LYS A 39 15.36 3.21 -5.28
CA LYS A 39 14.71 3.28 -3.95
C LYS A 39 14.09 1.94 -3.60
N PHE A 40 13.99 1.71 -2.29
CA PHE A 40 13.25 0.57 -1.79
C PHE A 40 11.75 0.75 -2.07
N GLY A 41 11.16 -0.19 -2.79
CA GLY A 41 9.74 -0.24 -3.13
C GLY A 41 9.09 -1.52 -2.60
N VAL A 42 7.82 -1.40 -2.22
CA VAL A 42 6.97 -2.54 -1.90
C VAL A 42 5.79 -2.51 -2.85
N VAL A 43 5.59 -3.62 -3.55
CA VAL A 43 4.47 -3.84 -4.44
C VAL A 43 3.50 -4.77 -3.73
N TYR A 44 2.29 -4.27 -3.51
CA TYR A 44 1.17 -5.03 -2.98
C TYR A 44 0.19 -5.31 -4.11
N THR A 45 0.01 -6.58 -4.47
CA THR A 45 -1.01 -7.00 -5.43
C THR A 45 -2.19 -7.55 -4.65
N ILE A 46 -3.31 -6.82 -4.68
CA ILE A 46 -4.52 -7.19 -3.95
C ILE A 46 -5.55 -7.73 -4.95
N LEU A 47 -5.98 -8.96 -4.78
CA LEU A 47 -6.97 -9.62 -5.65
C LEU A 47 -8.39 -9.48 -5.08
N GLY A 48 -9.37 -9.32 -5.97
CA GLY A 48 -10.79 -9.30 -5.59
C GLY A 48 -11.27 -8.04 -4.86
N VAL A 49 -10.51 -6.93 -4.94
CA VAL A 49 -10.89 -5.66 -4.34
C VAL A 49 -11.57 -4.75 -5.37
N ASP A 50 -12.54 -3.96 -4.90
CA ASP A 50 -13.15 -2.89 -5.68
C ASP A 50 -12.16 -1.71 -5.83
N CYS A 51 -11.98 -1.21 -7.06
CA CYS A 51 -11.01 -0.16 -7.35
C CYS A 51 -11.31 1.16 -6.60
N ASP A 52 -12.58 1.50 -6.38
CA ASP A 52 -12.95 2.72 -5.67
C ASP A 52 -12.62 2.59 -4.18
N LYS A 53 -12.90 1.42 -3.59
CA LYS A 53 -12.51 1.12 -2.20
C LYS A 53 -11.00 1.11 -2.02
N LEU A 54 -10.25 0.59 -3.00
CA LEU A 54 -8.79 0.61 -2.97
C LEU A 54 -8.27 2.04 -3.05
N ASN A 55 -8.87 2.87 -3.91
CA ASN A 55 -8.46 4.25 -4.05
C ASN A 55 -8.74 5.06 -2.76
N GLU A 56 -9.91 4.87 -2.13
CA GLU A 56 -10.23 5.48 -0.83
C GLU A 56 -9.28 4.99 0.28
N PHE A 57 -8.93 3.70 0.29
CA PHE A 57 -7.97 3.14 1.23
C PHE A 57 -6.61 3.82 1.09
N ILE A 58 -6.11 3.99 -0.14
CA ILE A 58 -4.80 4.58 -0.37
C ILE A 58 -4.82 6.11 -0.15
N MET A 59 -5.91 6.80 -0.54
CA MET A 59 -6.09 8.21 -0.23
C MET A 59 -6.16 8.46 1.28
N SER A 60 -6.75 7.56 2.05
CA SER A 60 -6.76 7.65 3.52
C SER A 60 -5.45 7.16 4.15
N ALA A 61 -4.69 6.33 3.44
CA ALA A 61 -3.32 5.96 3.81
C ALA A 61 -2.31 7.11 3.62
N LYS A 62 -2.76 8.22 3.04
CA LYS A 62 -1.97 9.43 2.85
C LYS A 62 -1.49 9.97 4.19
N GLY A 63 -0.18 9.87 4.45
CA GLY A 63 0.43 10.29 5.72
C GLY A 63 0.53 9.20 6.80
N LEU A 64 0.25 7.92 6.48
CA LEU A 64 0.43 6.82 7.43
C LEU A 64 1.86 6.65 7.93
N SER A 65 2.84 7.16 7.19
CA SER A 65 4.24 6.99 7.52
C SER A 65 5.08 8.04 6.81
N THR A 66 5.92 8.74 7.58
CA THR A 66 6.98 9.63 7.08
C THR A 66 8.02 8.90 6.23
N PHE A 67 8.02 7.56 6.23
CA PHE A 67 8.94 6.75 5.43
C PHE A 67 8.40 6.44 4.02
N ILE A 68 7.10 6.61 3.78
CA ILE A 68 6.51 6.33 2.47
C ILE A 68 6.54 7.64 1.67
N ARG A 69 7.36 7.67 0.61
CA ARG A 69 7.56 8.86 -0.22
C ARG A 69 6.55 8.99 -1.36
N GLN A 70 6.10 7.85 -1.87
CA GLN A 70 5.22 7.77 -3.03
C GLN A 70 4.44 6.47 -2.96
N VAL A 71 3.17 6.52 -3.37
CA VAL A 71 2.36 5.32 -3.58
C VAL A 71 1.79 5.38 -4.99
N ALA A 72 1.92 4.27 -5.71
CA ALA A 72 1.30 4.08 -7.01
C ALA A 72 0.33 2.90 -6.93
N VAL A 73 -0.88 3.11 -7.42
CA VAL A 73 -1.97 2.12 -7.40
C VAL A 73 -2.39 1.89 -8.84
N THR A 74 -2.44 0.63 -9.26
CA THR A 74 -2.98 0.28 -10.58
C THR A 74 -4.19 -0.62 -10.40
N CYS A 75 -5.35 -0.19 -10.88
CA CYS A 75 -6.59 -0.95 -10.80
C CYS A 75 -7.40 -0.81 -12.09
N GLY A 76 -7.86 -1.92 -12.67
CA GLY A 76 -8.61 -1.91 -13.93
C GLY A 76 -7.87 -1.25 -15.11
N GLY A 77 -6.53 -1.29 -15.12
CA GLY A 77 -5.70 -0.63 -16.14
C GLY A 77 -5.49 0.88 -15.93
N LYS A 78 -6.05 1.48 -14.88
CA LYS A 78 -5.81 2.87 -14.49
C LYS A 78 -4.76 2.93 -13.39
N THR A 79 -3.68 3.67 -13.62
CA THR A 79 -2.66 3.93 -12.60
C THR A 79 -2.87 5.31 -11.97
N ALA A 80 -3.11 5.34 -10.66
CA ALA A 80 -3.12 6.54 -9.85
C ALA A 80 -1.83 6.64 -9.05
N VAL A 81 -1.11 7.75 -9.19
CA VAL A 81 0.07 8.05 -8.39
C VAL A 81 -0.32 9.10 -7.36
N LEU A 82 -0.22 8.73 -6.09
CA LEU A 82 -0.54 9.61 -4.97
C LEU A 82 0.77 10.18 -4.41
N PRO A 83 1.04 11.49 -4.60
CA PRO A 83 2.11 12.16 -3.89
C PRO A 83 1.71 12.25 -2.41
N LEU A 84 2.50 11.62 -1.55
CA LEU A 84 2.36 11.78 -0.11
C LEU A 84 3.00 13.11 0.28
N PRO A 85 2.35 13.92 1.13
CA PRO A 85 2.94 15.18 1.59
C PRO A 85 4.23 14.88 2.37
N ASN A 86 5.28 15.66 2.08
CA ASN A 86 6.58 15.61 2.76
C ASN A 86 6.45 15.83 4.26
#